data_AF-A0A2V9L4D3-F1
#
_entry.id   AF-A0A2V9L4D3-F1
#
_cell.length_a   1.000
_cell.length_b   1.000
_cell.length_c   1.000
_cell.angle_alpha   90.00
_cell.angle_beta   90.00
_cell.angle_gamma   90.00
#
_symmetry.space_group_name_H-M   'P 1'
#
loop_
_entity.id
_entity.type
_entity.pdbx_description
1 polymer ?
#
loop_
_entity_poly.entity_id
_entity_poly.type
_entity_poly.pdbx_seq_one_letter_code
_entity_poly.pdbx_strand_id
1 'polypeptide(L)'
;MKLHLDGNLTIDNLRQYPEDIVENLRKLLLTGTEALPDPCRKGFYDVVNGRRVYFIHISPVSGNVMLLASWLKEQGIAVARAGASEPTA
;
A
#
# COMPACT_ATOMS: atom_id res chain seq x y z
N MET A 1 -8.90 5.03 -5.56
CA MET A 1 -9.22 4.37 -6.85
C MET A 1 -9.34 2.87 -6.57
N LYS A 2 -10.18 2.11 -7.30
CA LYS A 2 -10.25 0.66 -7.11
C LYS A 2 -9.34 -0.03 -8.13
N LEU A 3 -8.34 -0.76 -7.65
CA LEU A 3 -7.37 -1.47 -8.47
C LEU A 3 -7.73 -2.96 -8.48
N HIS A 4 -8.12 -3.45 -9.65
CA HIS A 4 -8.47 -4.84 -9.91
C HIS A 4 -7.58 -5.35 -11.05
N LEU A 5 -6.90 -6.47 -10.82
CA LEU A 5 -6.04 -7.12 -11.80
C LEU A 5 -6.56 -8.53 -12.08
N ASP A 6 -6.50 -8.95 -13.34
CA ASP A 6 -6.97 -10.26 -13.78
C ASP A 6 -6.16 -11.43 -13.21
N GLY A 7 -6.73 -12.64 -13.30
CA GLY A 7 -6.28 -13.87 -12.64
C GLY A 7 -4.82 -14.30 -12.86
N ASN A 8 -4.16 -13.82 -13.91
CA ASN A 8 -2.78 -14.20 -14.26
C ASN A 8 -1.74 -13.18 -13.79
N LEU A 9 -1.95 -12.63 -12.59
CA LEU A 9 -1.06 -11.71 -11.89
C LEU A 9 0.15 -12.44 -11.30
N THR A 10 1.35 -12.02 -11.69
CA THR A 10 2.62 -12.43 -11.06
C THR A 10 3.10 -11.35 -10.10
N ILE A 11 3.41 -11.71 -8.85
CA ILE A 11 3.97 -10.79 -7.86
C ILE A 11 5.45 -11.11 -7.64
N ASP A 12 6.31 -10.18 -8.05
CA ASP A 12 7.75 -10.20 -7.78
C ASP A 12 8.04 -9.68 -6.38
N ASN A 13 8.56 -10.56 -5.54
CA ASN A 13 8.88 -10.29 -4.14
C ASN A 13 10.36 -9.94 -3.97
N LEU A 14 10.74 -8.71 -4.35
CA LEU A 14 12.13 -8.27 -4.36
C LEU A 14 12.78 -8.18 -2.97
N ARG A 15 11.98 -8.06 -1.91
CA ARG A 15 12.45 -7.95 -0.52
C ARG A 15 12.33 -9.24 0.29
N GLN A 16 11.97 -10.36 -0.37
CA GLN A 16 11.79 -11.66 0.29
C GLN A 16 10.81 -11.60 1.49
N TYR A 17 9.71 -10.87 1.33
CA TYR A 17 8.60 -10.91 2.29
C TYR A 17 8.05 -12.35 2.42
N PRO A 18 7.48 -12.73 3.57
CA PRO A 18 6.88 -14.04 3.74
C PRO A 18 5.73 -14.25 2.73
N GLU A 19 5.54 -15.49 2.31
CA GLU A 19 4.55 -15.86 1.28
C GLU A 19 3.13 -15.43 1.66
N ASP A 20 2.77 -15.51 2.94
CA ASP A 20 1.49 -14.98 3.47
C ASP A 20 1.21 -13.53 3.04
N ILE A 21 2.24 -12.67 3.05
CA ILE A 21 2.10 -11.27 2.66
C ILE A 21 1.86 -11.15 1.16
N VAL A 22 2.59 -11.94 0.36
CA VAL A 22 2.48 -11.95 -1.10
C VAL A 22 1.12 -12.51 -1.53
N GLU A 23 0.67 -13.60 -0.92
CA GLU A 23 -0.64 -14.19 -1.16
C GLU A 23 -1.78 -13.26 -0.76
N ASN A 24 -1.66 -12.57 0.37
CA ASN A 24 -2.66 -11.61 0.80
C ASN A 24 -2.75 -10.44 -0.18
N LEU A 25 -1.62 -9.89 -0.61
CA LEU A 25 -1.57 -8.88 -1.67
C LEU A 25 -2.22 -9.37 -2.97
N ARG A 26 -1.92 -10.61 -3.38
CA ARG A 26 -2.53 -11.22 -4.57
C ARG A 26 -4.06 -11.26 -4.47
N LYS A 27 -4.59 -11.75 -3.34
CA LYS A 27 -6.03 -11.81 -3.10
C LYS A 27 -6.68 -10.43 -3.17
N LEU A 28 -6.04 -9.41 -2.59
CA LEU A 28 -6.55 -8.03 -2.63
C LEU A 28 -6.63 -7.48 -4.06
N LEU A 29 -5.59 -7.71 -4.86
CA LEU A 29 -5.54 -7.28 -6.25
C LEU A 29 -6.57 -8.01 -7.13
N LEU A 30 -6.80 -9.30 -6.88
CA LEU A 30 -7.83 -10.10 -7.55
C LEU A 30 -9.27 -9.75 -7.12
N THR A 31 -9.47 -9.28 -5.89
CA THR A 31 -10.81 -8.91 -5.39
C THR A 31 -11.19 -7.48 -5.78
N GLY A 32 -10.20 -6.68 -6.19
CA GLY A 32 -10.36 -5.26 -6.42
C GLY A 32 -10.29 -4.51 -5.09
N THR A 33 -9.12 -3.97 -4.78
CA THR A 33 -8.85 -3.26 -3.52
C THR A 33 -8.74 -1.76 -3.75
N GLU A 34 -8.86 -0.98 -2.67
CA GLU A 34 -8.52 0.43 -2.75
C GLU A 34 -7.00 0.59 -2.91
N ALA A 35 -6.62 1.28 -3.98
CA ALA A 35 -5.25 1.66 -4.24
C ALA A 35 -5.17 3.16 -4.53
N LEU A 36 -4.10 3.77 -4.04
CA LEU A 36 -3.78 5.17 -4.27
C LEU A 36 -2.66 5.22 -5.32
N PRO A 37 -2.93 5.74 -6.53
CA PRO A 37 -1.87 5.94 -7.52
C PRO A 37 -0.91 7.03 -7.05
N ASP A 38 0.38 6.82 -7.26
CA ASP A 38 1.39 7.85 -7.00
C ASP A 38 1.26 8.99 -8.04
N PRO A 39 1.14 10.26 -7.60
CA PRO A 39 0.97 11.38 -8.52
C PRO A 39 2.26 11.71 -9.29
N CYS A 40 3.43 11.31 -8.78
CA CYS A 40 4.73 11.62 -9.37
C CYS A 40 5.19 10.55 -10.36
N ARG A 41 4.76 9.28 -10.20
CA ARG A 41 5.23 8.15 -10.99
C ARG A 41 4.09 7.26 -11.47
N LYS A 42 3.98 7.08 -12.78
CA LYS A 42 3.02 6.15 -13.38
C LYS A 42 3.38 4.71 -13.02
N GLY A 43 2.37 3.89 -12.74
CA GLY A 43 2.55 2.48 -12.41
C GLY A 43 2.84 2.20 -10.94
N PHE A 44 2.97 3.21 -10.08
CA PHE A 44 3.17 3.02 -8.64
C PHE A 44 1.86 3.21 -7.88
N TYR A 45 1.61 2.32 -6.93
CA TYR A 45 0.37 2.32 -6.17
C TYR A 45 0.61 1.93 -4.72
N ASP A 46 -0.07 2.62 -3.81
CA ASP A 46 -0.24 2.21 -2.42
C ASP A 46 -1.54 1.43 -2.27
N VAL A 47 -1.43 0.13 -2.02
CA VAL A 47 -2.57 -0.76 -1.76
C VAL A 47 -2.83 -0.81 -0.26
N VAL A 48 -4.00 -0.34 0.17
CA VAL A 48 -4.36 -0.27 1.59
C VAL A 48 -5.17 -1.50 1.98
N ASN A 49 -4.70 -2.26 2.97
CA ASN A 49 -5.41 -3.37 3.59
C ASN A 49 -5.55 -3.16 5.10
N GLY A 50 -6.59 -2.44 5.50
CA GLY A 50 -6.83 -2.08 6.90
C GLY A 50 -5.67 -1.25 7.46
N ARG A 51 -4.86 -1.87 8.33
CA ARG A 51 -3.69 -1.23 8.97
C ARG A 51 -2.38 -1.48 8.25
N ARG A 52 -2.36 -2.21 7.13
CA ARG A 52 -1.14 -2.46 6.36
C ARG A 52 -1.25 -1.83 4.99
N VAL A 53 -0.17 -1.21 4.54
CA VAL A 53 -0.05 -0.63 3.21
C VAL A 53 1.03 -1.38 2.46
N TYR A 54 0.74 -1.73 1.21
CA TYR A 54 1.67 -2.36 0.30
C TYR A 54 1.99 -1.38 -0.82
N PHE A 55 3.25 -0.99 -0.94
CA PHE A 55 3.72 -0.19 -2.04
C PHE A 55 4.16 -1.10 -3.17
N ILE A 56 3.45 -1.00 -4.28
CA ILE A 56 3.65 -1.84 -5.44
C ILE A 56 3.95 -1.01 -6.68
N HIS A 57 4.67 -1.62 -7.60
CA HIS A 57 4.83 -1.12 -8.95
C HIS A 57 4.27 -2.13 -9.94
N ILE A 58 3.41 -1.67 -10.85
CA ILE A 58 2.87 -2.46 -11.94
C ILE A 58 3.67 -2.12 -13.19
N SER A 59 4.39 -3.11 -13.71
CA SER A 59 5.14 -2.94 -14.96
C SER A 59 4.16 -2.67 -16.11
N PRO A 60 4.28 -1.53 -16.81
CA PRO A 60 3.42 -1.24 -17.96
C PRO A 60 3.72 -2.15 -19.16
N VAL A 61 4.87 -2.84 -19.16
CA VAL A 61 5.31 -3.71 -20.27
C VAL A 61 4.79 -5.13 -20.09
N SER A 62 4.88 -5.68 -18.86
CA SER A 62 4.56 -7.08 -18.60
C SER A 62 3.26 -7.27 -17.80
N GLY A 63 2.74 -6.22 -17.16
CA GLY A 63 1.64 -6.32 -16.21
C GLY A 63 2.03 -6.94 -14.86
N ASN A 64 3.31 -7.31 -14.68
CA ASN A 64 3.81 -7.88 -13.44
C ASN A 64 3.79 -6.85 -12.31
N VAL A 65 3.46 -7.33 -11.11
CA VAL A 65 3.40 -6.51 -9.91
C VAL A 65 4.65 -6.75 -9.08
N MET A 66 5.40 -5.70 -8.77
CA MET A 66 6.56 -5.76 -7.91
C MET A 66 6.19 -5.23 -6.53
N LEU A 67 6.33 -6.06 -5.50
CA LEU A 67 6.18 -5.63 -4.12
C LEU A 67 7.47 -4.93 -3.68
N LEU A 68 7.41 -3.60 -3.59
CA LEU A 68 8.57 -2.77 -3.28
C LEU A 68 8.72 -2.53 -1.78
N ALA A 69 7.62 -2.36 -1.07
CA ALA A 69 7.64 -2.19 0.38
C ALA A 69 6.30 -2.54 1.00
N SER A 70 6.30 -2.85 2.30
CA SER A 70 5.10 -2.89 3.12
C SER A 70 5.35 -2.28 4.48
N TRP A 71 4.38 -1.53 4.99
CA TRP A 71 4.42 -0.94 6.33
C TRP A 71 3.04 -0.98 7.00
N LEU A 72 3.04 -0.85 8.32
CA LEU A 72 1.80 -0.64 9.05
C LEU A 72 1.45 0.84 8.98
N LYS A 73 0.25 1.15 8.53
CA LYS A 73 -0.36 2.47 8.70
C LYS A 73 -0.70 2.60 10.17
N GLU A 74 0.08 3.39 10.89
CA GLU A 74 -0.26 3.79 12.24
C GLU A 74 -1.64 4.45 12.17
N GLN A 75 -2.60 3.96 12.95
CA GLN A 75 -3.84 4.70 13.11
C GLN A 75 -3.40 6.05 13.66
N GLY A 76 -3.65 7.13 12.93
CA GLY A 76 -3.38 8.45 13.44
C GLY A 76 -4.10 8.57 14.77
N ILE A 77 -3.37 8.40 15.87
CA ILE A 77 -3.60 9.24 17.03
C ILE A 77 -3.20 10.59 16.48
N ALA A 78 -4.16 11.28 15.86
CA ALA A 78 -4.13 12.70 15.79
C ALA A 78 -4.15 13.16 17.24
N VAL A 79 -2.98 13.16 17.87
CA VAL A 79 -2.71 14.06 18.98
C VAL A 79 -2.76 15.43 18.31
N ALA A 80 -3.99 15.93 18.17
CA ALA A 80 -4.20 17.34 18.23
C ALA A 80 -3.58 17.73 19.58
N ARG A 81 -2.36 18.29 19.54
CA ARG A 81 -1.84 19.11 20.64
C ARG A 81 -2.75 20.33 20.71
N ALA A 82 -3.97 20.11 21.20
CA ALA A 82 -4.81 21.15 21.76
C ALA A 82 -4.21 21.49 23.13
N GLY A 83 -3.80 22.74 23.28
CA GLY A 83 -3.51 23.33 24.58
C GLY A 83 -2.09 23.12 25.09
N ALA A 84 -1.19 23.98 24.66
CA ALA A 84 -0.26 24.58 25.61
C ALA A 84 -0.50 26.09 25.53
N SER A 85 -1.62 26.53 26.11
CA SER A 85 -1.72 27.90 26.61
C SER A 85 -0.66 28.00 27.70
N GLU A 86 0.41 28.75 27.45
CA GLU A 86 1.34 29.16 28.51
C GLU A 86 0.59 30.03 29.52
N PRO A 87 0.50 29.65 30.80
CA PRO A 87 0.19 30.56 31.89
C PRO A 87 1.49 30.99 32.58
N THR A 88 1.73 32.30 32.56
CA THR A 88 2.29 33.13 33.64
C THR A 88 3.73 32.89 34.14
N ALA A 89 4.57 33.93 34.04
CA ALA A 89 4.94 34.78 35.18
C ALA A 89 5.51 36.12 34.67
#